data_AF-A0A3A8YA63-F1
#
_entry.id   AF-A0A3A8YA63-F1
#
_cell.length_a   1.000
_cell.length_b   1.000
_cell.length_c   1.000
_cell.angle_alpha   90.00
_cell.angle_beta   90.00
_cell.angle_gamma   90.00
#
_symmetry.space_group_name_H-M   'P 1'
#
loop_
_entity.id
_entity.type
_entity.pdbx_description
1 polymer ?
#
loop_
_entity_poly.entity_id
_entity_poly.type
_entity_poly.pdbx_seq_one_letter_code
_entity_poly.pdbx_strand_id
1 'polypeptide(L)'
;MKRFISMLLTVVLVMQCTSTVFAADIQEKNVEAAIENEIQSAKQELHNIIYDQLERQNALEHLQIYEEILFPRIEYQVMCKYGNIPNVVSSNGDDYSEYAHCEAPNGGVATYTLERSTNINCVETFLNREDTLYYLLNKDDSFSFTLETAISTLVGAIPNYGTAYSGLLGVLMVLDRATNDSINRAKGYTDILVVDQGGTGSYLITGWFQYPYMVLWQDRIISYKFYTWKPHDPWA
;
A
#
# COMPACT_ATOMS: atom_id res chain seq x y z
N MET A 1 -35.97 -50.61 -28.62
CA MET A 1 -35.65 -49.16 -28.76
C MET A 1 -35.66 -48.39 -27.44
N LYS A 2 -36.70 -48.47 -26.59
CA LYS A 2 -36.76 -47.71 -25.32
C LYS A 2 -35.58 -47.94 -24.34
N ARG A 3 -35.04 -49.17 -24.27
CA ARG A 3 -33.88 -49.51 -23.42
C ARG A 3 -32.53 -48.94 -23.93
N PHE A 4 -32.37 -48.79 -25.24
CA PHE A 4 -31.16 -48.23 -25.85
C PHE A 4 -31.10 -46.71 -25.69
N ILE A 5 -32.25 -46.03 -25.83
CA ILE A 5 -32.37 -44.59 -25.62
C ILE A 5 -32.09 -44.24 -24.13
N SER A 6 -32.57 -45.07 -23.20
CA SER A 6 -32.33 -44.87 -21.77
C SER A 6 -30.85 -45.00 -21.38
N MET A 7 -30.11 -45.96 -21.97
CA MET A 7 -28.67 -46.12 -21.72
C MET A 7 -27.86 -44.98 -22.32
N LEU A 8 -28.22 -44.51 -23.52
CA LEU A 8 -27.55 -43.39 -24.17
C LEU A 8 -27.72 -42.10 -23.36
N LEU A 9 -28.91 -41.90 -22.76
CA LEU A 9 -29.19 -40.74 -21.91
C LEU A 9 -28.36 -40.76 -20.62
N THR A 10 -28.17 -41.93 -19.99
CA THR A 10 -27.38 -42.03 -18.75
C THR A 10 -25.90 -41.79 -19.01
N VAL A 11 -25.36 -42.25 -20.14
CA VAL A 11 -23.96 -42.01 -20.51
C VAL A 11 -23.68 -40.54 -20.78
N VAL A 12 -24.60 -39.82 -21.44
CA VAL A 12 -24.47 -38.38 -21.68
C VAL A 12 -24.53 -37.59 -20.37
N LEU A 13 -25.40 -37.97 -19.44
CA LEU A 13 -25.52 -37.30 -18.13
C LEU A 13 -24.26 -37.49 -17.26
N VAL A 14 -23.65 -38.68 -17.29
CA VAL A 14 -22.41 -38.96 -16.54
C VAL A 14 -21.20 -38.24 -17.16
N MET A 15 -21.15 -38.10 -18.50
CA MET A 15 -20.11 -37.31 -19.17
C MET A 15 -20.24 -35.79 -18.93
N GLN A 16 -21.46 -35.29 -18.68
CA GLN A 16 -21.70 -33.89 -18.32
C GLN A 16 -21.31 -33.58 -16.87
N CYS A 17 -21.39 -34.55 -15.95
CA CYS A 17 -20.99 -34.33 -14.55
C CYS A 17 -19.47 -34.40 -14.30
N THR A 18 -18.69 -35.04 -15.18
CA THR A 18 -17.23 -35.15 -15.01
C THR A 18 -16.44 -34.04 -15.70
N SER A 19 -17.04 -33.34 -16.66
CA SER A 19 -16.39 -32.24 -17.41
C SER A 19 -16.36 -30.92 -16.65
N THR A 20 -17.25 -30.71 -15.68
CA THR A 20 -17.26 -29.50 -14.84
C THR A 20 -16.08 -29.44 -13.86
N VAL A 21 -15.59 -30.59 -13.38
CA VAL A 21 -14.49 -30.66 -12.41
C VAL A 21 -13.15 -30.29 -13.05
N PHE A 22 -12.86 -30.79 -14.26
CA PHE A 22 -11.62 -30.43 -14.97
C PHE A 22 -11.62 -28.99 -15.50
N ALA A 23 -12.78 -28.44 -15.87
CA ALA A 23 -12.88 -27.05 -16.30
C ALA A 23 -12.67 -26.07 -15.14
N ALA A 24 -13.20 -26.39 -13.95
CA ALA A 24 -12.99 -25.60 -12.74
C ALA A 24 -11.50 -25.59 -12.31
N ASP A 25 -10.85 -26.75 -12.27
CA ASP A 25 -9.42 -26.85 -11.90
C ASP A 25 -8.48 -26.12 -12.88
N ILE A 26 -8.79 -26.12 -14.18
CA ILE A 26 -8.00 -25.39 -15.19
C ILE A 26 -8.25 -23.88 -15.05
N GLN A 27 -9.48 -23.47 -14.79
CA GLN A 27 -9.82 -22.06 -14.62
C GLN A 27 -9.23 -21.47 -13.33
N GLU A 28 -9.23 -22.23 -12.23
CA GLU A 28 -8.63 -21.85 -10.95
C GLU A 28 -7.10 -21.72 -11.04
N LYS A 29 -6.41 -22.71 -11.63
CA LYS A 29 -4.95 -22.63 -11.87
C LYS A 29 -4.54 -21.47 -12.78
N ASN A 30 -5.38 -21.14 -13.77
CA ASN A 30 -5.12 -19.98 -14.64
C ASN A 30 -5.30 -18.66 -13.89
N VAL A 31 -6.21 -18.58 -12.92
CA VAL A 31 -6.41 -17.41 -12.06
C VAL A 31 -5.25 -17.27 -11.07
N GLU A 32 -4.83 -18.36 -10.41
CA GLU A 32 -3.67 -18.34 -9.51
C GLU A 32 -2.39 -17.89 -10.23
N ALA A 33 -2.13 -18.42 -11.42
CA ALA A 33 -0.98 -18.00 -12.24
C ALA A 33 -1.08 -16.54 -12.68
N ALA A 34 -2.29 -16.03 -12.95
CA ALA A 34 -2.49 -14.62 -13.29
C ALA A 34 -2.25 -13.70 -12.08
N ILE A 35 -2.72 -14.08 -10.89
CA ILE A 35 -2.49 -13.38 -9.63
C ILE A 35 -0.99 -13.29 -9.34
N GLU A 36 -0.28 -14.41 -9.39
CA GLU A 36 1.16 -14.44 -9.10
C GLU A 36 1.96 -13.57 -10.09
N ASN A 37 1.65 -13.66 -11.39
CA ASN A 37 2.31 -12.81 -12.39
C ASN A 37 2.03 -11.32 -12.16
N GLU A 38 0.81 -10.95 -11.76
CA GLU A 38 0.46 -9.56 -11.44
C GLU A 38 1.20 -9.08 -10.19
N ILE A 39 1.29 -9.90 -9.14
CA ILE A 39 2.05 -9.62 -7.92
C ILE A 39 3.53 -9.39 -8.26
N GLN A 40 4.16 -10.29 -9.00
CA GLN A 40 5.59 -10.18 -9.34
C GLN A 40 5.87 -8.96 -10.21
N SER A 41 5.01 -8.68 -11.19
CA SER A 41 5.15 -7.48 -12.03
C SER A 41 5.02 -6.20 -11.21
N ALA A 42 4.06 -6.13 -10.28
CA ALA A 42 3.85 -4.97 -9.44
C ALA A 42 4.98 -4.78 -8.41
N LYS A 43 5.49 -5.87 -7.82
CA LYS A 43 6.67 -5.84 -6.95
C LYS A 43 7.91 -5.37 -7.69
N GLN A 44 8.15 -5.83 -8.90
CA GLN A 44 9.30 -5.40 -9.70
C GLN A 44 9.22 -3.91 -10.07
N GLU A 45 8.03 -3.43 -10.42
CA GLU A 45 7.84 -2.01 -10.68
C GLU A 45 8.09 -1.17 -9.43
N LEU A 46 7.53 -1.58 -8.30
CA LEU A 46 7.73 -0.91 -7.01
C LEU A 46 9.21 -0.95 -6.58
N HIS A 47 9.90 -2.08 -6.79
CA HIS A 47 11.33 -2.20 -6.53
C HIS A 47 12.13 -1.13 -7.28
N ASN A 48 11.86 -0.93 -8.57
CA ASN A 48 12.54 0.09 -9.37
C ASN A 48 12.29 1.50 -8.82
N ILE A 49 11.04 1.81 -8.43
CA ILE A 49 10.68 3.09 -7.83
C ILE A 49 11.44 3.32 -6.50
N ILE A 50 11.48 2.29 -5.63
CA ILE A 50 12.20 2.36 -4.36
C ILE A 50 13.70 2.55 -4.60
N TYR A 51 14.29 1.73 -5.48
CA TYR A 51 15.71 1.79 -5.80
C TYR A 51 16.12 3.19 -6.28
N ASP A 52 15.41 3.72 -7.29
CA ASP A 52 15.76 5.01 -7.90
C ASP A 52 15.65 6.17 -6.91
N GLN A 53 14.64 6.15 -6.02
CA GLN A 53 14.47 7.19 -4.99
C GLN A 53 15.52 7.07 -3.88
N LEU A 54 15.85 5.87 -3.42
CA LEU A 54 16.85 5.65 -2.38
C LEU A 54 18.27 5.90 -2.89
N GLU A 55 18.58 5.57 -4.14
CA GLU A 55 19.87 5.87 -4.77
C GLU A 55 20.15 7.38 -4.75
N ARG A 56 19.15 8.20 -5.10
CA ARG A 56 19.26 9.68 -5.06
C ARG A 56 19.43 10.24 -3.66
N GLN A 57 18.93 9.53 -2.65
CA GLN A 57 19.09 9.89 -1.25
C GLN A 57 20.39 9.33 -0.64
N ASN A 58 21.16 8.55 -1.40
CA ASN A 58 22.29 7.77 -0.90
C ASN A 58 21.90 6.95 0.34
N ALA A 59 20.73 6.30 0.27
CA ALA A 59 20.09 5.54 1.36
C ALA A 59 19.69 4.12 0.92
N LEU A 60 20.46 3.52 0.02
CA LEU A 60 20.20 2.17 -0.52
C LEU A 60 20.24 1.09 0.57
N GLU A 61 20.89 1.36 1.71
CA GLU A 61 20.83 0.49 2.90
C GLU A 61 19.41 0.26 3.42
N HIS A 62 18.46 1.17 3.14
CA HIS A 62 17.06 1.02 3.55
C HIS A 62 16.21 0.24 2.53
N LEU A 63 16.74 -0.16 1.38
CA LEU A 63 15.98 -0.83 0.30
C LEU A 63 15.15 -2.01 0.83
N GLN A 64 15.79 -2.92 1.57
CA GLN A 64 15.12 -4.09 2.13
C GLN A 64 14.00 -3.72 3.13
N ILE A 65 14.12 -2.59 3.84
CA ILE A 65 13.11 -2.13 4.79
C ILE A 65 11.84 -1.73 4.04
N TYR A 66 11.98 -0.95 2.96
CA TYR A 66 10.84 -0.54 2.13
C TYR A 66 10.15 -1.74 1.46
N GLU A 67 10.92 -2.69 0.94
CA GLU A 67 10.37 -3.91 0.34
C GLU A 67 9.58 -4.75 1.34
N GLU A 68 10.13 -4.94 2.56
CA GLU A 68 9.45 -5.66 3.65
C GLU A 68 8.13 -4.98 4.03
N ILE A 69 8.08 -3.65 4.03
CA ILE A 69 6.85 -2.90 4.36
C ILE A 69 5.82 -2.97 3.23
N LEU A 70 6.24 -2.81 1.98
CA LEU A 70 5.33 -2.52 0.87
C LEU A 70 4.97 -3.73 0.00
N PHE A 71 5.84 -4.75 -0.10
CA PHE A 71 5.53 -5.94 -0.90
C PHE A 71 4.30 -6.70 -0.40
N PRO A 72 4.09 -6.89 0.92
CA PRO A 72 2.86 -7.50 1.44
C PRO A 72 1.60 -6.70 1.08
N ARG A 73 1.71 -5.37 0.94
CA ARG A 73 0.57 -4.52 0.54
C ARG A 73 0.21 -4.70 -0.93
N ILE A 74 1.19 -4.95 -1.78
CA ILE A 74 0.97 -5.30 -3.18
C ILE A 74 0.26 -6.66 -3.28
N GLU A 75 0.70 -7.64 -2.50
CA GLU A 75 0.01 -8.93 -2.40
C GLU A 75 -1.44 -8.73 -1.96
N TYR A 76 -1.66 -8.00 -0.86
CA TYR A 76 -2.99 -7.65 -0.37
C TYR A 76 -3.86 -6.98 -1.45
N GLN A 77 -3.32 -5.96 -2.14
CA GLN A 77 -4.04 -5.23 -3.18
C GLN A 77 -4.45 -6.12 -4.34
N VAL A 78 -3.52 -6.95 -4.84
CA VAL A 78 -3.81 -7.85 -5.95
C VAL A 78 -4.81 -8.91 -5.49
N MET A 79 -4.59 -9.55 -4.33
CA MET A 79 -5.52 -10.56 -3.80
C MET A 79 -6.96 -10.00 -3.67
N CYS A 80 -7.12 -8.79 -3.13
CA CYS A 80 -8.42 -8.14 -3.00
C CYS A 80 -9.09 -7.90 -4.37
N LYS A 81 -8.32 -7.53 -5.40
CA LYS A 81 -8.84 -7.34 -6.78
C LYS A 81 -9.47 -8.62 -7.35
N TYR A 82 -8.95 -9.79 -6.97
CA TYR A 82 -9.48 -11.09 -7.39
C TYR A 82 -10.51 -11.68 -6.41
N GLY A 83 -10.92 -10.92 -5.38
CA GLY A 83 -11.92 -11.35 -4.40
C GLY A 83 -11.36 -12.21 -3.25
N ASN A 84 -10.04 -12.40 -3.19
CA ASN A 84 -9.37 -13.04 -2.07
C ASN A 84 -9.10 -11.96 -1.02
N ILE A 85 -9.88 -11.92 0.05
CA ILE A 85 -9.73 -10.93 1.12
C ILE A 85 -8.92 -11.58 2.24
N PRO A 86 -7.64 -11.19 2.46
CA PRO A 86 -6.86 -11.66 3.61
C PRO A 86 -7.55 -11.26 4.91
N ASN A 87 -7.29 -11.96 6.02
CA ASN A 87 -7.91 -11.63 7.31
C ASN A 87 -7.52 -10.21 7.74
N VAL A 88 -8.50 -9.31 7.84
CA VAL A 88 -8.32 -7.90 8.23
C VAL A 88 -9.09 -7.62 9.52
N VAL A 89 -8.47 -6.96 10.51
CA VAL A 89 -9.18 -6.46 11.71
C VAL A 89 -9.23 -4.93 11.68
N SER A 90 -10.40 -4.38 11.99
CA SER A 90 -10.62 -2.95 12.17
C SER A 90 -10.11 -2.52 13.54
N SER A 91 -9.07 -1.68 13.56
CA SER A 91 -8.55 -0.75 14.59
C SER A 91 -8.77 -0.93 16.12
N ASN A 92 -9.45 -1.95 16.65
CA ASN A 92 -9.80 -2.08 18.08
C ASN A 92 -9.93 -3.55 18.56
N GLY A 93 -8.93 -4.41 18.35
CA GLY A 93 -9.01 -5.77 18.91
C GLY A 93 -7.69 -6.49 19.01
N ASP A 94 -7.50 -7.18 20.14
CA ASP A 94 -6.38 -8.06 20.51
C ASP A 94 -6.25 -9.34 19.64
N ASP A 95 -6.77 -9.30 18.41
CA ASP A 95 -6.70 -10.42 17.46
C ASP A 95 -5.55 -10.19 16.46
N TYR A 96 -4.67 -11.18 16.37
CA TYR A 96 -3.56 -11.23 15.41
C TYR A 96 -4.10 -11.32 13.96
N SER A 97 -4.43 -10.17 13.37
CA SER A 97 -4.68 -10.05 11.93
C SER A 97 -3.42 -9.63 11.20
N GLU A 98 -3.24 -10.15 10.00
CA GLU A 98 -2.06 -9.86 9.17
C GLU A 98 -2.00 -8.37 8.75
N TYR A 99 -3.14 -7.67 8.72
CA TYR A 99 -3.23 -6.28 8.28
C TYR A 99 -4.05 -5.41 9.24
N ALA A 100 -3.50 -4.24 9.60
CA ALA A 100 -4.25 -3.16 10.25
C ALA A 100 -4.81 -2.22 9.18
N HIS A 101 -6.06 -1.79 9.31
CA HIS A 101 -6.62 -0.76 8.43
C HIS A 101 -7.33 0.37 9.19
N CYS A 102 -7.35 1.54 8.57
CA CYS A 102 -8.11 2.69 9.03
C CYS A 102 -8.68 3.46 7.83
N GLU A 103 -9.97 3.77 7.85
CA GLU A 103 -10.61 4.59 6.81
C GLU A 103 -10.19 6.07 6.96
N ALA A 104 -9.68 6.65 5.88
CA ALA A 104 -9.08 7.98 5.84
C ALA A 104 -9.48 8.72 4.55
N PRO A 105 -10.77 9.05 4.36
CA PRO A 105 -11.26 9.61 3.09
C PRO A 105 -10.62 10.96 2.72
N ASN A 106 -10.13 11.70 3.70
CA ASN A 106 -9.43 12.98 3.52
C ASN A 106 -7.90 12.85 3.66
N GLY A 107 -7.36 11.64 3.72
CA GLY A 107 -5.96 11.41 4.08
C GLY A 107 -5.73 11.30 5.59
N GLY A 108 -4.47 11.12 5.96
CA GLY A 108 -4.07 10.81 7.31
C GLY A 108 -2.59 10.51 7.46
N VAL A 109 -2.19 10.17 8.67
CA VAL A 109 -0.83 9.72 9.01
C VAL A 109 -0.92 8.43 9.81
N ALA A 110 -0.12 7.44 9.43
CA ALA A 110 0.16 6.27 10.24
C ALA A 110 1.58 6.37 10.80
N THR A 111 1.75 6.13 12.10
CA THR A 111 3.07 6.03 12.75
C THR A 111 3.22 4.64 13.32
N TYR A 112 4.33 3.97 13.07
CA TYR A 112 4.56 2.62 13.57
C TYR A 112 6.05 2.31 13.76
N THR A 113 6.35 1.32 14.60
CA THR A 113 7.70 0.84 14.85
C THR A 113 7.82 -0.63 14.45
N LEU A 114 8.81 -0.95 13.63
CA LEU A 114 9.16 -2.32 13.27
C LEU A 114 10.22 -2.87 14.22
N GLU A 115 10.01 -4.11 14.68
CA GLU A 115 10.96 -4.86 15.48
C GLU A 115 12.11 -5.37 14.60
N ARG A 116 13.32 -4.88 14.90
CA ARG A 116 14.58 -5.35 14.31
C ARG A 116 15.71 -5.18 15.34
N SER A 117 16.94 -5.58 14.97
CA SER A 117 18.13 -5.40 15.83
C SER A 117 18.34 -3.94 16.27
N THR A 118 17.97 -3.00 15.40
CA THR A 118 17.74 -1.60 15.75
C THR A 118 16.31 -1.30 15.31
N ASN A 119 15.46 -0.91 16.25
CA ASN A 119 14.07 -0.57 15.96
C ASN A 119 14.00 0.49 14.87
N ILE A 120 13.06 0.31 13.94
CA ILE A 120 12.87 1.21 12.81
C ILE A 120 11.57 1.97 13.06
N ASN A 121 11.67 3.30 13.06
CA ASN A 121 10.50 4.16 13.17
C ASN A 121 10.01 4.53 11.77
N CYS A 122 8.72 4.35 11.54
CA CYS A 122 8.08 4.64 10.26
C CYS A 122 7.00 5.71 10.45
N VAL A 123 6.96 6.67 9.53
CA VAL A 123 5.87 7.64 9.39
C VAL A 123 5.37 7.53 7.97
N GLU A 124 4.09 7.26 7.83
CA GLU A 124 3.45 7.14 6.53
C GLU A 124 2.33 8.16 6.42
N THR A 125 2.38 8.98 5.38
CA THR A 125 1.45 10.08 5.17
C THR A 125 0.67 9.84 3.90
N PHE A 126 -0.65 9.87 4.03
CA PHE A 126 -1.58 9.61 2.96
C PHE A 126 -2.29 10.91 2.58
N LEU A 127 -2.15 11.33 1.33
CA LEU A 127 -2.79 12.54 0.80
C LEU A 127 -3.99 12.17 -0.05
N ASN A 128 -5.09 12.90 0.15
CA ASN A 128 -6.20 12.88 -0.80
C ASN A 128 -5.78 13.58 -2.11
N ARG A 129 -6.59 13.47 -3.16
CA ARG A 129 -6.28 14.03 -4.48
C ARG A 129 -6.08 15.55 -4.49
N GLU A 130 -6.86 16.29 -3.72
CA GLU A 130 -6.78 17.76 -3.66
C GLU A 130 -5.51 18.20 -2.94
N ASP A 131 -5.16 17.50 -1.85
CA ASP A 131 -3.91 17.72 -1.11
C ASP A 131 -2.68 17.34 -1.93
N THR A 132 -2.71 16.21 -2.63
CA THR A 132 -1.64 15.83 -3.56
C THR A 132 -1.45 16.93 -4.60
N LEU A 133 -2.52 17.43 -5.20
CA LEU A 133 -2.41 18.50 -6.18
C LEU A 133 -1.79 19.75 -5.54
N TYR A 134 -2.32 20.21 -4.41
CA TYR A 134 -1.89 21.46 -3.78
C TYR A 134 -0.45 21.41 -3.24
N TYR A 135 -0.10 20.37 -2.46
CA TYR A 135 1.18 20.28 -1.79
C TYR A 135 2.30 19.70 -2.65
N LEU A 136 1.98 18.83 -3.61
CA LEU A 136 2.98 18.08 -4.39
C LEU A 136 3.11 18.55 -5.84
N LEU A 137 1.98 18.79 -6.52
CA LEU A 137 1.97 18.96 -7.97
C LEU A 137 1.74 20.42 -8.43
N ASN A 138 1.30 21.32 -7.55
CA ASN A 138 0.92 22.70 -7.88
C ASN A 138 1.96 23.76 -7.45
N LYS A 139 3.18 23.37 -7.04
CA LYS A 139 4.24 24.36 -6.82
C LYS A 139 5.02 24.61 -8.11
N ASP A 140 4.82 25.81 -8.65
CA ASP A 140 5.58 26.37 -9.77
C ASP A 140 7.08 26.08 -9.62
N ASP A 141 7.61 25.27 -10.54
CA ASP A 141 9.03 25.01 -10.82
C ASP A 141 9.94 24.44 -9.70
N SER A 142 9.42 24.16 -8.50
CA SER A 142 10.15 23.44 -7.46
C SER A 142 9.45 22.13 -7.09
N PHE A 143 9.88 21.00 -7.68
CA PHE A 143 9.51 19.64 -7.29
C PHE A 143 10.03 19.23 -5.91
N SER A 144 10.25 20.20 -5.02
CA SER A 144 10.79 20.00 -3.70
C SER A 144 9.88 20.59 -2.63
N PHE A 145 9.53 19.76 -1.64
CA PHE A 145 8.71 20.15 -0.51
C PHE A 145 9.21 19.44 0.76
N THR A 146 8.94 20.05 1.91
CA THR A 146 9.23 19.47 3.22
C THR A 146 7.95 18.87 3.79
N LEU A 147 8.00 17.62 4.27
CA LEU A 147 6.84 16.91 4.80
C LEU A 147 6.24 17.64 6.01
N GLU A 148 7.08 18.29 6.80
CA GLU A 148 6.70 19.14 7.93
C GLU A 148 5.75 20.25 7.49
N THR A 149 6.01 20.94 6.37
CA THR A 149 5.14 22.01 5.89
C THR A 149 3.78 21.47 5.44
N ALA A 150 3.75 20.30 4.79
CA ALA A 150 2.49 19.65 4.40
C ALA A 150 1.70 19.20 5.64
N ILE A 151 2.32 18.45 6.56
CA ILE A 151 1.66 17.90 7.74
C ILE A 151 1.30 18.97 8.78
N SER A 152 2.15 19.97 9.00
CA SER A 152 1.83 21.06 9.94
C SER A 152 0.63 21.90 9.45
N THR A 153 0.51 22.10 8.14
CA THR A 153 -0.64 22.77 7.51
C THR A 153 -1.90 21.91 7.55
N LEU A 154 -1.76 20.60 7.30
CA LEU A 154 -2.87 19.65 7.22
C LEU A 154 -3.45 19.24 8.58
N VAL A 155 -2.66 19.30 9.65
CA VAL A 155 -3.01 18.62 10.91
C VAL A 155 -3.00 19.51 12.15
N GLY A 156 -2.50 20.74 12.08
CA GLY A 156 -2.55 21.67 13.23
C GLY A 156 -2.11 20.99 14.54
N ALA A 157 -0.90 20.44 14.54
CA ALA A 157 -0.28 19.66 15.61
C ALA A 157 -0.99 18.33 15.95
N ILE A 158 -0.49 17.22 15.39
CA ILE A 158 -0.76 15.87 15.92
C ILE A 158 -0.35 15.87 17.41
N PRO A 159 -1.30 15.79 18.36
CA PRO A 159 -0.98 15.91 19.77
C PRO A 159 -0.18 14.69 20.23
N ASN A 160 0.91 14.90 20.99
CA ASN A 160 1.83 13.86 21.48
C ASN A 160 2.73 13.20 20.41
N TYR A 161 3.17 13.96 19.40
CA TYR A 161 4.29 13.55 18.57
C TYR A 161 5.57 13.47 19.43
N GLY A 162 6.09 12.26 19.63
CA GLY A 162 7.38 12.07 20.29
C GLY A 162 8.50 12.70 19.46
N THR A 163 9.54 13.19 20.13
CA THR A 163 10.72 13.84 19.51
C THR A 163 11.44 12.98 18.45
N ALA A 164 11.20 11.67 18.42
CA ALA A 164 11.75 10.76 17.41
C ALA A 164 11.18 11.00 16.01
N TYR A 165 9.91 11.41 15.91
CA TYR A 165 9.22 11.53 14.61
C TYR A 165 9.29 12.93 14.00
N SER A 166 9.70 13.96 14.75
CA SER A 166 9.86 15.33 14.24
C SER A 166 11.04 15.47 13.28
N GLY A 167 12.11 14.70 13.45
CA GLY A 167 13.26 14.71 12.52
C GLY A 167 12.92 14.15 11.13
N LEU A 168 11.98 13.21 11.08
CA LEU A 168 11.54 12.57 9.83
C LEU A 168 10.69 13.48 8.94
N LEU A 169 10.10 14.53 9.50
CA LEU A 169 9.27 15.46 8.74
C LEU A 169 10.08 16.57 8.06
N GLY A 170 11.32 16.81 8.48
CA GLY A 170 12.20 17.83 7.90
C GLY A 170 12.85 17.44 6.57
N VAL A 171 12.52 16.28 6.00
CA VAL A 171 13.21 15.76 4.81
C VAL A 171 12.72 16.48 3.55
N LEU A 172 13.66 16.99 2.77
CA LEU A 172 13.40 17.56 1.45
C LEU A 172 13.12 16.42 0.47
N MET A 173 11.88 16.35 -0.02
CA MET A 173 11.48 15.31 -0.96
C MET A 173 11.54 15.80 -2.40
N VAL A 174 11.92 14.92 -3.33
CA VAL A 174 12.01 15.22 -4.75
C VAL A 174 11.14 14.27 -5.55
N LEU A 175 10.24 14.82 -6.36
CA LEU A 175 9.38 14.04 -7.27
C LEU A 175 10.08 13.79 -8.61
N ASP A 176 10.06 12.55 -9.07
CA ASP A 176 10.51 12.18 -10.42
C ASP A 176 9.34 11.71 -11.30
N ARG A 177 9.65 11.35 -12.54
CA ARG A 177 8.66 10.88 -13.51
C ARG A 177 7.98 9.57 -13.09
N ALA A 178 8.73 8.59 -12.59
CA ALA A 178 8.17 7.29 -12.18
C ALA A 178 7.23 7.42 -10.97
N THR A 179 7.59 8.30 -10.04
CA THR A 179 6.78 8.71 -8.90
C THR A 179 5.49 9.38 -9.36
N ASN A 180 5.57 10.33 -10.29
CA ASN A 180 4.40 10.97 -10.87
C ASN A 180 3.50 9.96 -11.61
N ASP A 181 4.09 9.05 -12.38
CA ASP A 181 3.35 7.99 -13.07
C ASP A 181 2.65 7.05 -12.05
N SER A 182 3.30 6.72 -10.93
CA SER A 182 2.69 5.97 -9.82
C SER A 182 1.49 6.70 -9.21
N ILE A 183 1.64 7.99 -8.88
CA ILE A 183 0.57 8.85 -8.35
C ILE A 183 -0.60 8.95 -9.34
N ASN A 184 -0.31 9.12 -10.63
CA ASN A 184 -1.34 9.19 -11.68
C ASN A 184 -2.14 7.89 -11.79
N ARG A 185 -1.49 6.72 -11.69
CA ARG A 185 -2.18 5.42 -11.67
C ARG A 185 -3.04 5.23 -10.42
N ALA A 186 -2.62 5.81 -9.29
CA ALA A 186 -3.43 5.92 -8.09
C ALA A 186 -4.46 7.06 -8.15
N LYS A 187 -4.78 7.60 -9.34
CA LYS A 187 -5.79 8.65 -9.55
C LYS A 187 -5.52 9.96 -8.79
N GLY A 188 -4.26 10.20 -8.47
CA GLY A 188 -3.82 11.39 -7.73
C GLY A 188 -3.81 11.23 -6.21
N TYR A 189 -4.06 10.04 -5.66
CA TYR A 189 -3.84 9.77 -4.23
C TYR A 189 -2.37 9.43 -3.98
N THR A 190 -1.79 9.95 -2.90
CA THR A 190 -0.34 9.78 -2.62
C THR A 190 -0.10 9.13 -1.26
N ASP A 191 0.90 8.26 -1.23
CA ASP A 191 1.49 7.64 -0.05
C ASP A 191 2.96 8.12 0.05
N ILE A 192 3.33 8.65 1.21
CA ILE A 192 4.68 9.08 1.55
C ILE A 192 5.13 8.30 2.77
N LEU A 193 6.05 7.37 2.58
CA LEU A 193 6.64 6.58 3.65
C LEU A 193 8.03 7.12 4.00
N VAL A 194 8.24 7.43 5.26
CA VAL A 194 9.53 7.86 5.81
C VAL A 194 9.98 6.84 6.85
N VAL A 195 11.24 6.43 6.75
CA VAL A 195 11.88 5.41 7.59
C VAL A 195 13.07 6.05 8.32
N ASP A 196 13.16 5.87 9.63
CA ASP A 196 14.34 6.16 10.46
C ASP A 196 14.89 4.87 11.08
N GLN A 197 16.17 4.60 10.82
CA GLN A 197 16.92 3.55 11.49
C GLN A 197 18.12 4.17 12.22
N GLY A 198 17.97 4.38 13.54
CA GLY A 198 19.08 4.83 14.39
C GLY A 198 19.63 6.22 14.06
N GLY A 199 18.80 7.12 13.51
CA GLY A 199 19.17 8.48 13.13
C GLY A 199 19.48 8.68 11.65
N THR A 200 19.52 7.61 10.86
CA THR A 200 19.57 7.68 9.39
C THR A 200 18.15 7.59 8.85
N GLY A 201 17.70 8.66 8.18
CA GLY A 201 16.36 8.75 7.60
C GLY A 201 16.37 8.64 6.08
N SER A 202 15.36 8.02 5.49
CA SER A 202 15.05 8.14 4.06
C SER A 202 13.54 8.16 3.83
N TYR A 203 13.12 8.49 2.61
CA TYR A 203 11.72 8.53 2.22
C TYR A 203 11.44 7.79 0.90
N LEU A 204 10.17 7.48 0.69
CA LEU A 204 9.59 7.03 -0.56
C LEU A 204 8.28 7.78 -0.81
N ILE A 205 8.08 8.24 -2.03
CA ILE A 205 6.78 8.75 -2.49
C ILE A 205 6.21 7.80 -3.55
N THR A 206 4.95 7.43 -3.42
CA THR A 206 4.24 6.57 -4.38
C THR A 206 2.74 6.89 -4.44
N GLY A 207 2.02 6.25 -5.35
CA GLY A 207 0.56 6.32 -5.40
C GLY A 207 -0.09 5.51 -4.27
N TRP A 208 -1.13 6.06 -3.64
CA TRP A 208 -1.92 5.35 -2.64
C TRP A 208 -3.09 4.59 -3.30
N PHE A 209 -2.86 3.30 -3.57
CA PHE A 209 -3.80 2.48 -4.34
C PHE A 209 -4.97 1.92 -3.53
N GLN A 210 -4.84 1.88 -2.20
CA GLN A 210 -5.84 1.32 -1.28
C GLN A 210 -6.84 2.37 -0.78
N TYR A 211 -6.82 3.60 -1.34
CA TYR A 211 -7.78 4.65 -1.00
C TYR A 211 -9.23 4.12 -0.95
N PRO A 212 -10.01 4.43 0.11
CA PRO A 212 -9.73 5.38 1.21
C PRO A 212 -9.10 4.73 2.46
N TYR A 213 -8.49 3.55 2.38
CA TYR A 213 -7.97 2.83 3.54
C TYR A 213 -6.44 2.94 3.67
N MET A 214 -5.97 3.40 4.83
CA MET A 214 -4.57 3.25 5.25
C MET A 214 -4.38 1.80 5.67
N VAL A 215 -3.42 1.07 5.09
CA VAL A 215 -3.20 -0.36 5.33
C VAL A 215 -1.76 -0.58 5.78
N LEU A 216 -1.58 -1.17 6.96
CA LEU A 216 -0.28 -1.59 7.47
C LEU A 216 -0.23 -3.11 7.56
N TRP A 217 0.86 -3.69 7.11
CA TRP A 217 1.17 -5.11 7.36
C TRP A 217 1.71 -5.25 8.78
N GLN A 218 1.05 -6.05 9.62
CA GLN A 218 1.33 -6.08 11.06
C GLN A 218 2.49 -6.99 11.44
N ASP A 219 3.03 -7.79 10.52
CA ASP A 219 4.18 -8.64 10.85
C ASP A 219 5.34 -7.74 11.31
N ARG A 220 5.86 -8.04 12.52
CA ARG A 220 6.92 -7.29 13.19
C ARG A 220 6.59 -5.85 13.61
N ILE A 221 5.34 -5.37 13.46
CA ILE A 221 4.93 -4.10 14.06
C ILE A 221 4.71 -4.29 15.57
N ILE A 222 5.51 -3.58 16.39
CA ILE A 222 5.38 -3.63 17.86
C ILE A 222 4.50 -2.51 18.42
N SER A 223 4.30 -1.44 17.66
CA SER A 223 3.35 -0.39 17.99
C SER A 223 2.95 0.36 16.74
N TYR A 224 1.67 0.76 16.64
CA TYR A 224 1.19 1.62 15.57
C TYR A 224 0.08 2.55 16.06
N LYS A 225 -0.11 3.66 15.35
CA LYS A 225 -1.23 4.61 15.54
C LYS A 225 -1.64 5.18 14.20
N PHE A 226 -2.93 5.36 14.01
CA PHE A 226 -3.51 6.07 12.88
C PHE A 226 -4.08 7.41 13.33
N TYR A 227 -3.88 8.44 12.51
CA TYR A 227 -4.43 9.77 12.65
C TYR A 227 -5.10 10.15 11.34
N THR A 228 -6.40 10.38 11.33
CA THR A 228 -7.14 10.76 10.12
C THR A 228 -7.37 12.26 10.09
N TRP A 229 -7.38 12.84 8.89
CA TRP A 229 -7.60 14.27 8.73
C TRP A 229 -9.08 14.61 8.65
N LYS A 230 -9.41 15.77 9.22
CA LYS A 230 -10.73 16.36 9.04
C LYS A 230 -10.86 16.85 7.59
N PRO A 231 -12.08 16.89 7.05
CA PRO A 231 -12.33 17.59 5.80
C PRO A 231 -11.81 19.02 5.92
N HIS A 232 -11.06 19.46 4.93
CA HIS A 232 -10.52 20.80 4.83
C HIS A 232 -10.38 21.15 3.34
N ASP A 233 -10.25 22.44 3.04
CA ASP A 233 -10.01 22.93 1.69
C ASP A 233 -8.59 23.50 1.64
N PRO A 234 -7.64 22.84 0.95
CA PRO A 234 -6.26 23.33 0.88
C PRO A 234 -6.14 24.63 0.07
N TRP A 235 -7.19 25.07 -0.63
CA TRP A 235 -7.20 26.28 -1.46
C TRP A 235 -7.87 27.50 -0.80
N ALA A 236 -8.42 27.34 0.41
CA ALA A 236 -9.19 28.37 1.12
C ALA A 236 -8.34 29.37 1.92
#